data_AF-A0AAV5W9N8-F1
#
_entry.id   AF-A0AAV5W9N8-F1
#
_cell.length_a   1.000
_cell.length_b   1.000
_cell.length_c   1.000
_cell.angle_alpha   90.00
_cell.angle_beta   90.00
_cell.angle_gamma   90.00
#
_symmetry.space_group_name_H-M   'P 1'
#
loop_
_entity.id
_entity.type
_entity.pdbx_description
1 polymer ?
#
loop_
_entity_poly.entity_id
_entity_poly.type
_entity_poly.pdbx_seq_one_letter_code
_entity_poly.pdbx_strand_id
1 'polypeptide(L)'
;GDDVDQEVHELGRDMAAFYKLLAEILAVPKLNYIFDGLGHLCAAIFIHLSQHMPRLTDAGKKRVCRNIWGVQQRLSQLTGRREAQLERARAFYELLSHDVDRIIALVPETSKQFSSMELSHLIGLSVRSHPLLSTQPGALDSCIQQLNAAIRAAR
;
A
#
# COMPACT_ATOMS: atom_id res chain seq x y z
N GLY A 1 -7.37 -1.69 20.33
CA GLY A 1 -7.02 -0.26 20.32
C GLY A 1 -6.93 0.15 18.88
N ASP A 2 -7.83 1.06 18.47
CA ASP A 2 -7.92 1.64 17.12
C ASP A 2 -6.86 2.73 16.86
N ASP A 3 -5.80 2.75 17.68
CA ASP A 3 -4.79 3.80 17.59
C ASP A 3 -3.87 3.52 16.39
N VAL A 4 -3.73 4.54 15.55
CA VAL A 4 -2.73 4.55 14.48
C VAL A 4 -1.38 4.90 15.09
N ASP A 5 -0.30 4.57 14.40
CA ASP A 5 1.03 4.84 14.94
C ASP A 5 1.30 6.34 15.08
N GLN A 6 2.13 6.70 16.07
CA GLN A 6 2.50 8.09 16.36
C GLN A 6 3.08 8.82 15.14
N GLU A 7 3.83 8.11 14.30
CA GLU A 7 4.41 8.63 13.05
C GLU A 7 3.31 9.11 12.07
N VAL A 8 2.13 8.48 12.10
CA VAL A 8 0.98 8.93 11.30
C VAL A 8 0.41 10.24 11.87
N HIS A 9 0.41 10.42 13.18
CA HIS A 9 0.03 11.70 13.80
C HIS A 9 1.04 12.80 13.49
N GLU A 10 2.33 12.49 13.54
CA GLU A 10 3.42 13.41 13.19
C GLU A 10 3.32 13.87 11.75
N LEU A 11 3.17 12.94 10.81
CA LEU A 11 2.96 13.27 9.40
C LEU A 11 1.78 14.24 9.21
N GLY A 12 0.66 14.02 9.89
CA GLY A 12 -0.50 14.90 9.82
C GLY A 12 -0.20 16.33 10.29
N ARG A 13 0.54 16.46 11.40
CA ARG A 13 0.95 17.78 11.92
C ARG A 13 1.90 18.49 10.96
N ASP A 14 2.90 17.78 10.46
CA ASP A 14 3.90 18.33 9.55
C ASP A 14 3.29 18.77 8.23
N MET A 15 2.39 17.96 7.65
CA MET A 15 1.67 18.31 6.42
C MET A 15 0.75 19.52 6.61
N ALA A 16 0.07 19.63 7.75
CA ALA A 16 -0.77 20.79 8.05
C ALA A 16 0.06 22.06 8.23
N ALA A 17 1.21 21.98 8.91
CA ALA A 17 2.14 23.10 9.04
C ALA A 17 2.69 23.53 7.68
N PHE A 18 3.10 22.56 6.85
CA PHE A 18 3.62 22.80 5.51
C PHE A 18 2.57 23.43 4.58
N TYR A 19 1.32 22.96 4.64
CA TYR A 19 0.22 23.52 3.88
C TYR A 19 0.01 25.01 4.21
N LYS A 20 -0.01 25.36 5.50
CA LYS A 20 -0.18 26.76 5.94
C LYS A 20 0.92 27.66 5.40
N LEU A 21 2.17 27.24 5.52
CA LEU A 21 3.32 28.00 5.00
C LEU A 21 3.24 28.19 3.49
N LEU A 22 2.91 27.13 2.73
CA LEU A 22 2.79 27.23 1.28
C LEU A 22 1.59 28.07 0.83
N ALA A 23 0.49 28.06 1.58
CA ALA A 23 -0.70 28.85 1.27
C ALA A 23 -0.45 30.37 1.33
N GLU A 24 0.56 30.81 2.07
CA GLU A 24 0.94 32.23 2.15
C GLU A 24 1.73 32.70 0.92
N ILE A 25 2.41 31.78 0.22
CA ILE A 25 3.36 32.11 -0.86
C ILE A 25 2.94 31.59 -2.24
N LEU A 26 2.04 30.61 -2.30
CA LEU A 26 1.56 30.01 -3.55
C LEU A 26 0.11 30.38 -3.84
N ALA A 27 -0.17 30.62 -5.12
CA ALA A 27 -1.54 30.65 -5.60
C ALA A 27 -2.20 29.27 -5.42
N VAL A 28 -3.50 29.26 -5.09
CA VAL A 28 -4.30 28.06 -4.82
C VAL A 28 -4.14 26.94 -5.86
N PRO A 29 -4.08 27.20 -7.19
CA PRO A 29 -3.88 26.12 -8.16
C PRO A 29 -2.54 25.39 -8.01
N LYS A 30 -1.46 26.09 -7.64
CA LYS A 30 -0.14 25.49 -7.39
C LYS A 30 -0.11 24.73 -6.06
N LEU A 31 -0.84 25.23 -5.06
CA LEU A 31 -1.00 24.55 -3.78
C LEU A 31 -1.74 23.21 -3.97
N ASN A 32 -2.91 23.24 -4.62
CA ASN A 32 -3.65 22.04 -5.01
C ASN A 32 -2.77 21.10 -5.83
N TYR A 33 -2.03 21.68 -6.79
CA TYR A 33 -0.85 21.14 -7.45
C TYR A 33 -0.13 20.03 -6.66
N ILE A 34 0.47 20.52 -5.59
CA ILE A 34 1.40 19.79 -4.72
C ILE A 34 0.63 18.76 -3.88
N PHE A 35 -0.46 19.19 -3.25
CA PHE A 35 -1.16 18.35 -2.27
C PHE A 35 -2.00 17.24 -2.90
N ASP A 36 -2.56 17.44 -4.10
CA ASP A 36 -3.30 16.40 -4.84
C ASP A 36 -2.39 15.23 -5.26
N GLY A 37 -1.10 15.51 -5.46
CA GLY A 37 -0.10 14.49 -5.79
C GLY A 37 0.31 13.62 -4.59
N LEU A 38 0.10 14.07 -3.35
CA LEU A 38 0.60 13.39 -2.17
C LEU A 38 -0.05 12.04 -1.94
N GLY A 39 -1.36 11.91 -2.18
CA GLY A 39 -2.05 10.62 -2.09
C GLY A 39 -1.46 9.57 -3.03
N HIS A 40 -1.14 9.96 -4.27
CA HIS A 40 -0.49 9.11 -5.26
C HIS A 40 0.92 8.71 -4.81
N LEU A 41 1.71 9.68 -4.36
CA LEU A 41 3.08 9.44 -3.88
C LEU A 41 3.08 8.51 -2.65
N CYS A 42 2.24 8.77 -1.65
CA CYS A 42 2.15 7.95 -0.45
C CYS A 42 1.72 6.52 -0.78
N ALA A 43 0.71 6.35 -1.64
CA ALA A 43 0.27 5.03 -2.10
C ALA A 43 1.40 4.26 -2.81
N ALA A 44 2.12 4.92 -3.71
CA ALA A 44 3.27 4.32 -4.39
C ALA A 44 4.36 3.91 -3.40
N ILE A 45 4.71 4.77 -2.44
CA ILE A 45 5.68 4.47 -1.38
C ILE A 45 5.22 3.25 -0.57
N PHE A 46 3.98 3.23 -0.07
CA PHE A 46 3.46 2.09 0.70
C PHE A 46 3.58 0.78 -0.09
N ILE A 47 3.14 0.75 -1.34
CA ILE A 47 3.17 -0.49 -2.13
C ILE A 47 4.60 -0.92 -2.44
N HIS A 48 5.49 -0.01 -2.83
CA HIS A 48 6.86 -0.35 -3.21
C HIS A 48 7.74 -0.71 -2.01
N LEU A 49 7.48 -0.13 -0.83
CA LEU A 49 8.18 -0.50 0.39
C LEU A 49 7.88 -1.94 0.84
N SER A 50 6.76 -2.53 0.41
CA SER A 50 6.41 -3.93 0.76
C SER A 50 7.51 -4.94 0.40
N GLN A 51 8.26 -4.70 -0.67
CA GLN A 51 9.36 -5.58 -1.09
C GLN A 51 10.48 -5.64 -0.04
N HIS A 52 10.70 -4.55 0.70
CA HIS A 52 11.73 -4.40 1.72
C HIS A 52 11.21 -4.66 3.15
N MET A 53 9.90 -4.80 3.34
CA MET A 53 9.35 -5.06 4.68
C MET A 53 9.81 -6.41 5.22
N PRO A 54 10.08 -6.54 6.53
CA PRO A 54 10.28 -7.85 7.14
C PRO A 54 8.98 -8.68 7.08
N ARG A 55 9.06 -9.94 7.52
CA ARG A 55 7.86 -10.78 7.67
C ARG A 55 6.82 -10.09 8.54
N LEU A 56 5.54 -10.15 8.14
CA LEU A 56 4.43 -9.55 8.88
C LEU A 56 3.64 -10.63 9.63
N THR A 57 3.37 -10.36 10.90
CA THR A 57 2.34 -11.07 11.67
C THR A 57 0.95 -10.60 11.24
N ASP A 58 -0.11 -11.31 11.60
CA ASP A 58 -1.48 -10.86 11.31
C ASP A 58 -1.82 -9.53 11.99
N ALA A 59 -1.28 -9.29 13.19
CA ALA A 59 -1.35 -7.99 13.85
C ALA A 59 -0.61 -6.91 13.04
N GLY A 60 0.56 -7.24 12.48
CA GLY A 60 1.34 -6.37 11.60
C GLY A 60 0.60 -5.99 10.32
N LYS A 61 -0.04 -6.96 9.65
CA LYS A 61 -0.88 -6.72 8.46
C LYS A 61 -2.01 -5.72 8.78
N LYS A 62 -2.74 -5.96 9.88
CA LYS A 62 -3.81 -5.05 10.34
C LYS A 62 -3.27 -3.66 10.69
N ARG A 63 -2.09 -3.56 11.31
CA ARG A 63 -1.43 -2.29 11.65
C ARG A 63 -1.10 -1.47 10.40
N VAL A 64 -0.55 -2.10 9.36
CA VAL A 64 -0.27 -1.43 8.08
C VAL A 64 -1.56 -0.86 7.46
N CYS A 65 -2.63 -1.65 7.38
CA CYS A 65 -3.91 -1.17 6.83
C CYS A 65 -4.49 0.00 7.63
N ARG A 66 -4.40 -0.04 8.97
CA ARG A 66 -4.83 1.07 9.84
C ARG A 66 -4.00 2.33 9.61
N ASN A 67 -2.68 2.20 9.51
CA ASN A 67 -1.80 3.36 9.26
C ASN A 67 -2.06 4.00 7.90
N ILE A 68 -2.23 3.19 6.83
CA ILE A 68 -2.57 3.71 5.50
C ILE A 68 -3.89 4.49 5.57
N TRP A 69 -4.90 3.96 6.27
CA TRP A 69 -6.16 4.66 6.47
C TRP A 69 -5.98 5.95 7.29
N GLY A 70 -5.15 5.95 8.33
CA GLY A 70 -4.83 7.16 9.11
C GLY A 70 -4.19 8.26 8.26
N VAL A 71 -3.26 7.90 7.37
CA VAL A 71 -2.68 8.82 6.38
C VAL A 71 -3.74 9.32 5.40
N GLN A 72 -4.60 8.42 4.91
CA GLN A 72 -5.71 8.77 4.02
C GLN A 72 -6.64 9.82 4.64
N GLN A 73 -7.03 9.64 5.90
CA GLN A 73 -7.91 10.60 6.60
C GLN A 73 -7.26 11.97 6.74
N ARG A 74 -5.96 12.01 7.04
CA ARG A 74 -5.22 13.27 7.21
C ARG A 74 -5.09 14.05 5.93
N LEU A 75 -4.72 13.39 4.84
CA LEU A 75 -4.62 14.04 3.54
C LEU A 75 -5.99 14.48 3.03
N SER A 76 -7.02 13.63 3.17
CA SER A 76 -8.40 13.99 2.83
C SER A 76 -8.92 15.20 3.62
N GLN A 77 -8.63 15.28 4.91
CA GLN A 77 -8.97 16.45 5.74
C GLN A 77 -8.21 17.71 5.33
N LEU A 78 -6.96 17.56 4.89
CA LEU A 78 -6.11 18.68 4.47
C LEU A 78 -6.52 19.25 3.11
N THR A 79 -6.87 18.39 2.16
CA THR A 79 -7.20 18.77 0.77
C THR A 79 -8.69 18.94 0.52
N GLY A 80 -9.52 18.37 1.40
CA GLY A 80 -10.97 18.26 1.21
C GLY A 80 -11.37 17.28 0.10
N ARG A 81 -10.51 16.32 -0.25
CA ARG A 81 -10.70 15.42 -1.40
C ARG A 81 -10.55 13.96 -1.03
N ARG A 82 -11.19 13.09 -1.83
CA ARG A 82 -11.06 11.64 -1.66
C ARG A 82 -9.70 11.16 -2.16
N GLU A 83 -8.99 10.44 -1.29
CA GLU A 83 -7.67 9.87 -1.55
C GLU A 83 -7.76 8.43 -2.11
N ALA A 84 -8.28 8.29 -3.34
CA ALA A 84 -8.56 6.98 -3.95
C ALA A 84 -7.31 6.07 -4.10
N GLN A 85 -6.12 6.66 -4.28
CA GLN A 85 -4.88 5.88 -4.38
C GLN A 85 -4.48 5.25 -3.05
N LEU A 86 -4.77 5.91 -1.93
CA LEU A 86 -4.51 5.33 -0.61
C LEU A 86 -5.51 4.23 -0.27
N GLU A 87 -6.75 4.32 -0.76
CA GLU A 87 -7.70 3.19 -0.71
C GLU A 87 -7.16 1.99 -1.50
N ARG A 88 -6.62 2.21 -2.70
CA ARG A 88 -5.95 1.18 -3.50
C ARG A 88 -4.74 0.58 -2.76
N ALA A 89 -3.91 1.40 -2.13
CA ALA A 89 -2.79 0.91 -1.33
C ALA A 89 -3.25 0.10 -0.12
N ARG A 90 -4.35 0.49 0.53
CA ARG A 90 -4.93 -0.31 1.63
C ARG A 90 -5.43 -1.66 1.13
N ALA A 91 -6.17 -1.68 0.02
CA ALA A 91 -6.66 -2.91 -0.63
C ALA A 91 -5.51 -3.86 -1.01
N PHE A 92 -4.37 -3.33 -1.45
CA PHE A 92 -3.16 -4.11 -1.69
C PHE A 92 -2.72 -4.90 -0.45
N TYR A 93 -2.63 -4.25 0.71
CA TYR A 93 -2.22 -4.90 1.96
C TYR A 93 -3.32 -5.79 2.56
N GLU A 94 -4.60 -5.50 2.30
CA GLU A 94 -5.73 -6.34 2.70
C GLU A 94 -5.67 -7.73 2.03
N LEU A 95 -5.10 -7.85 0.83
CA LEU A 95 -4.87 -9.15 0.18
C LEU A 95 -3.96 -10.09 0.99
N LEU A 96 -3.07 -9.56 1.84
CA LEU A 96 -2.21 -10.38 2.72
C LEU A 96 -2.99 -11.10 3.84
N SER A 97 -4.28 -10.80 4.00
CA SER A 97 -5.18 -11.59 4.85
C SER A 97 -5.47 -12.97 4.27
N HIS A 98 -5.20 -13.18 2.98
CA HIS A 98 -5.27 -14.47 2.31
C HIS A 98 -3.92 -15.17 2.27
N ASP A 99 -3.94 -16.49 2.10
CA ASP A 99 -2.78 -17.30 1.78
C ASP A 99 -2.30 -17.05 0.34
N VAL A 100 -1.07 -17.46 0.05
CA VAL A 100 -0.41 -17.20 -1.25
C VAL A 100 -1.22 -17.76 -2.42
N ASP A 101 -1.75 -18.98 -2.29
CA ASP A 101 -2.50 -19.64 -3.36
C ASP A 101 -3.81 -18.88 -3.64
N ARG A 102 -4.51 -18.44 -2.59
CA ARG A 102 -5.69 -17.60 -2.74
C ARG A 102 -5.39 -16.25 -3.36
N ILE A 103 -4.27 -15.60 -3.03
CA ILE A 103 -3.86 -14.34 -3.67
C ILE A 103 -3.65 -14.56 -5.18
N ILE A 104 -2.98 -15.65 -5.57
CA ILE A 104 -2.77 -16.00 -6.99
C ILE A 104 -4.11 -16.27 -7.69
N ALA A 105 -5.05 -16.96 -7.04
CA ALA A 105 -6.38 -17.21 -7.59
C ALA A 105 -7.20 -15.92 -7.82
N LEU A 106 -6.93 -14.85 -7.08
CA LEU A 106 -7.58 -13.54 -7.21
C LEU A 106 -6.96 -12.64 -8.29
N VAL A 107 -5.88 -13.09 -8.97
CA VAL A 107 -5.21 -12.32 -10.04
C VAL A 107 -6.15 -11.90 -11.19
N PRO A 108 -7.11 -12.71 -11.66
CA PRO A 108 -8.03 -12.27 -12.72
C PRO A 108 -8.82 -11.01 -12.36
N GLU A 109 -9.13 -10.82 -11.07
CA GLU A 109 -9.87 -9.66 -10.56
C GLU A 109 -8.92 -8.49 -10.24
N THR A 110 -7.78 -8.79 -9.63
CA THR A 110 -6.85 -7.79 -9.09
C THR A 110 -5.84 -7.25 -10.11
N SER A 111 -5.59 -7.96 -11.22
CA SER A 111 -4.64 -7.55 -12.27
C SER A 111 -5.02 -6.27 -13.02
N LYS A 112 -6.29 -5.85 -12.95
CA LYS A 112 -6.74 -4.53 -13.43
C LYS A 112 -6.39 -3.41 -12.46
N GLN A 113 -6.24 -3.73 -11.18
CA GLN A 113 -5.97 -2.77 -10.12
C GLN A 113 -4.47 -2.64 -9.85
N PHE A 114 -3.71 -3.72 -9.96
CA PHE A 114 -2.27 -3.77 -9.65
C PHE A 114 -1.43 -4.22 -10.83
N SER A 115 -0.28 -3.59 -11.00
CA SER A 115 0.71 -3.99 -11.99
C SER A 115 1.35 -5.34 -11.62
N SER A 116 1.95 -6.00 -12.62
CA SER A 116 2.68 -7.26 -12.40
C SER A 116 3.81 -7.12 -11.38
N MET A 117 4.49 -5.97 -11.35
CA MET A 117 5.54 -5.69 -10.37
C MET A 117 4.98 -5.56 -8.96
N GLU A 118 3.88 -4.83 -8.77
CA GLU A 118 3.24 -4.69 -7.46
C GLU A 118 2.73 -6.03 -6.93
N LEU A 119 2.08 -6.84 -7.79
CA LEU A 119 1.67 -8.20 -7.41
C LEU A 119 2.87 -9.09 -7.06
N SER A 120 4.01 -8.92 -7.73
CA SER A 120 5.24 -9.63 -7.38
C SER A 120 5.77 -9.22 -6.01
N HIS A 121 5.71 -7.93 -5.66
CA HIS A 121 6.04 -7.47 -4.30
C HIS A 121 5.10 -8.07 -3.25
N LEU A 122 3.80 -8.13 -3.54
CA LEU A 122 2.79 -8.74 -2.67
C LEU A 122 3.09 -10.22 -2.39
N ILE A 123 3.36 -10.99 -3.45
CA ILE A 123 3.72 -12.41 -3.34
C ILE A 123 5.01 -12.57 -2.55
N GLY A 124 6.03 -11.74 -2.82
CA GLY A 124 7.29 -11.74 -2.06
C GLY A 124 7.07 -11.54 -0.56
N LEU A 125 6.25 -10.57 -0.19
CA LEU A 125 5.92 -10.30 1.21
C LEU A 125 5.06 -11.42 1.83
N SER A 126 4.11 -11.99 1.08
CA SER A 126 3.26 -13.08 1.54
C SER A 126 4.06 -14.36 1.81
N VAL A 127 4.92 -14.77 0.86
CA VAL A 127 5.83 -15.93 1.00
C VAL A 127 6.76 -15.75 2.20
N ARG A 128 7.37 -14.57 2.34
CA ARG A 128 8.26 -14.25 3.48
C ARG A 128 7.53 -14.26 4.82
N SER A 129 6.23 -13.95 4.83
CA SER A 129 5.39 -13.95 6.02
C SER A 129 4.76 -15.31 6.33
N HIS A 130 4.85 -16.26 5.40
CA HIS A 130 4.26 -17.58 5.55
C HIS A 130 5.17 -18.52 6.37
N PRO A 131 4.63 -19.27 7.36
CA PRO A 131 5.44 -20.08 8.26
C PRO A 131 6.25 -21.18 7.57
N LEU A 132 5.69 -21.84 6.55
CA LEU A 132 6.35 -22.91 5.81
C LEU A 132 7.18 -22.39 4.62
N LEU A 133 6.52 -21.70 3.67
CA LEU A 133 7.15 -21.21 2.44
C LEU A 133 8.38 -20.32 2.67
N SER A 134 8.44 -19.56 3.78
CA SER A 134 9.61 -18.71 4.08
C SER A 134 10.91 -19.49 4.29
N THR A 135 10.82 -20.77 4.63
CA THR A 135 11.99 -21.65 4.85
C THR A 135 12.25 -22.60 3.69
N GLN A 136 11.34 -22.67 2.72
CA GLN A 136 11.43 -23.59 1.59
C GLN A 136 12.27 -22.97 0.46
N PRO A 137 13.39 -23.61 0.07
CA PRO A 137 14.20 -23.13 -1.05
C PRO A 137 13.38 -23.07 -2.35
N GLY A 138 13.49 -21.97 -3.10
CA GLY A 138 12.80 -21.79 -4.38
C GLY A 138 11.28 -21.56 -4.29
N ALA A 139 10.70 -21.47 -3.09
CA ALA A 139 9.26 -21.24 -2.93
C ALA A 139 8.82 -19.92 -3.58
N LEU A 140 9.60 -18.85 -3.39
CA LEU A 140 9.33 -17.56 -4.03
C LEU A 140 9.32 -17.67 -5.55
N ASP A 141 10.36 -18.28 -6.14
CA ASP A 141 10.45 -18.44 -7.59
C ASP A 141 9.26 -19.22 -8.16
N SER A 142 8.86 -20.29 -7.47
CA SER A 142 7.66 -21.07 -7.83
C SER A 142 6.39 -20.22 -7.78
N CYS A 143 6.17 -19.46 -6.71
CA CYS A 143 5.00 -18.59 -6.59
C CYS A 143 5.01 -17.47 -7.64
N ILE A 144 6.17 -16.91 -8.00
CA ILE A 144 6.30 -15.91 -9.06
C ILE A 144 6.02 -16.52 -10.44
N GLN A 145 6.45 -17.75 -10.70
CA GLN A 145 6.09 -18.45 -11.95
C GLN A 145 4.57 -18.66 -12.07
N GLN A 146 3.92 -19.08 -10.98
CA GLN A 146 2.47 -19.25 -10.92
C GLN A 146 1.74 -17.90 -11.09
N LEU A 147 2.20 -16.85 -10.41
CA LEU A 147 1.68 -15.49 -10.58
C LEU A 147 1.75 -15.05 -12.04
N ASN A 148 2.89 -15.22 -12.70
CA ASN A 148 3.08 -14.84 -14.10
C ASN A 148 2.17 -15.64 -15.04
N ALA A 149 1.94 -16.92 -14.75
CA ALA A 149 0.97 -17.73 -15.49
C ALA A 149 -0.46 -17.20 -15.32
N ALA A 150 -0.86 -16.87 -14.09
CA ALA A 150 -2.18 -16.30 -13.80
C ALA A 150 -2.38 -14.93 -14.47
N ILE A 151 -1.37 -14.06 -14.46
CA ILE A 151 -1.41 -12.76 -15.15
C ILE A 151 -1.58 -12.94 -16.66
N ARG A 152 -0.89 -13.90 -17.27
CA ARG A 152 -1.03 -14.19 -18.70
C ARG A 152 -2.41 -14.72 -19.04
N ALA A 153 -3.00 -15.57 -18.20
CA ALA A 153 -4.33 -16.12 -18.42
C ALA A 153 -5.46 -15.07 -18.24
N ALA A 154 -5.21 -14.00 -17.49
CA ALA A 154 -6.18 -12.93 -17.23
C ALA A 154 -6.22 -11.83 -18.31
N ARG A 155 -5.31 -11.85 -19.29
CA ARG A 155 -5.19 -10.87 -20.38
C ARG A 155 -5.70 -11.44 -21.70
#